data_AF-A0A522XW21-F1
#
_entry.id   AF-A0A522XW21-F1
#
_cell.length_a   1.000
_cell.length_b   1.000
_cell.length_c   1.000
_cell.angle_alpha   90.00
_cell.angle_beta   90.00
_cell.angle_gamma   90.00
#
_symmetry.space_group_name_H-M   'P 1'
#
loop_
_entity.id
_entity.type
_entity.pdbx_description
1 polymer ?
#
loop_
_entity_poly.entity_id
_entity_poly.type
_entity_poly.pdbx_seq_one_letter_code
_entity_poly.pdbx_strand_id
1 'polypeptide(L)'
;MEKKSAHVAAYVLAALMLSTGILYLTLAYGENMDHQAEAQASTNDIEPGEASEAGEQKTKNTSESQGFGDMGEVVFFSIIGASYVPIGLWMLKKKAISKKPYVVALIGSVALIAFYVATRTINIPMIGIQDDIGTPDLTAKVLQGAIVAVSAYMLATIARFRKTEKSLSK
;
A
#
# COMPACT_ATOMS: atom_id res chain seq x y z
N MET A 1 -15.32 7.59 -28.66
CA MET A 1 -14.85 8.37 -27.49
C MET A 1 -13.97 9.48 -28.01
N GLU A 2 -14.24 10.73 -27.64
CA GLU A 2 -13.28 11.80 -27.93
C GLU A 2 -11.96 11.47 -27.22
N LYS A 3 -10.82 11.58 -27.91
CA LYS A 3 -9.48 11.34 -27.34
C LYS A 3 -9.30 12.03 -25.97
N LYS A 4 -9.98 13.15 -25.75
CA LYS A 4 -9.99 13.92 -24.51
C LYS A 4 -10.39 13.09 -23.28
N SER A 5 -11.46 12.28 -23.31
CA SER A 5 -11.91 11.60 -22.08
C SER A 5 -10.98 10.45 -21.64
N ALA A 6 -10.26 9.81 -22.58
CA ALA A 6 -9.22 8.81 -22.27
C ALA A 6 -8.05 9.47 -21.56
N HIS A 7 -7.65 10.65 -22.02
CA HIS A 7 -6.58 11.41 -21.39
C HIS A 7 -6.98 11.86 -20.00
N VAL A 8 -8.19 12.41 -19.82
CA VAL A 8 -8.72 12.78 -18.51
C VAL A 8 -8.73 11.59 -17.56
N ALA A 9 -9.27 10.43 -17.97
CA ALA A 9 -9.28 9.23 -17.14
C ALA A 9 -7.88 8.73 -16.78
N ALA A 10 -6.92 8.82 -17.71
CA ALA A 10 -5.52 8.47 -17.44
C ALA A 10 -4.86 9.43 -16.43
N TYR A 11 -5.16 10.73 -16.49
CA TYR A 11 -4.68 11.71 -15.51
C TYR A 11 -5.30 11.49 -14.14
N VAL A 12 -6.61 11.26 -14.08
CA VAL A 12 -7.34 10.93 -12.84
C VAL A 12 -6.72 9.69 -12.21
N LEU A 13 -6.52 8.62 -12.98
CA LEU A 13 -5.91 7.41 -12.45
C LEU A 13 -4.47 7.63 -11.99
N ALA A 14 -3.66 8.37 -12.75
CA ALA A 14 -2.29 8.68 -12.34
C ALA A 14 -2.26 9.49 -11.03
N ALA A 15 -3.16 10.47 -10.86
CA ALA A 15 -3.29 11.25 -9.64
C ALA A 15 -3.73 10.37 -8.46
N LEU A 16 -4.69 9.47 -8.66
CA LEU A 16 -5.10 8.49 -7.66
C LEU A 16 -3.93 7.59 -7.24
N MET A 17 -3.14 7.09 -8.21
CA MET A 17 -1.98 6.25 -7.93
C MET A 17 -0.92 7.02 -7.12
N LEU A 18 -0.61 8.25 -7.49
CA LEU A 18 0.37 9.09 -6.79
C LEU A 18 -0.11 9.44 -5.37
N SER A 19 -1.38 9.83 -5.21
CA SER A 19 -1.97 10.14 -3.91
C SER A 19 -1.97 8.92 -3.00
N THR A 20 -2.31 7.74 -3.53
CA THR A 20 -2.26 6.48 -2.77
C THR A 20 -0.82 6.14 -2.38
N GLY A 21 0.13 6.33 -3.28
CA GLY A 21 1.55 6.11 -3.00
C GLY A 21 2.08 7.00 -1.88
N ILE A 22 1.74 8.30 -1.91
CA ILE A 22 2.09 9.26 -0.86
C ILE A 22 1.44 8.86 0.47
N LEU A 23 0.15 8.51 0.47
CA LEU A 23 -0.56 8.08 1.66
C LEU A 23 0.16 6.91 2.35
N TYR A 24 0.51 5.86 1.59
CA TYR A 24 1.23 4.70 2.15
C TYR A 24 2.63 5.06 2.67
N LEU A 25 3.36 5.95 1.99
CA LEU A 25 4.66 6.40 2.49
C LEU A 25 4.52 7.22 3.78
N THR A 26 3.48 8.05 3.91
CA THR A 26 3.20 8.79 5.14
C THR A 26 2.84 7.85 6.28
N LEU A 27 2.07 6.78 6.02
CA LEU A 27 1.78 5.75 7.02
C LEU A 27 3.06 5.03 7.46
N ALA A 28 3.88 4.59 6.52
CA ALA A 28 5.17 3.97 6.83
C ALA A 28 6.08 4.88 7.68
N TYR A 29 6.08 6.18 7.39
CA TYR A 29 6.85 7.15 8.15
C TYR A 29 6.32 7.36 9.56
N GLY A 30 4.99 7.41 9.72
CA GLY A 30 4.34 7.53 11.03
C GLY A 30 4.65 6.34 11.93
N GLU A 31 4.39 5.12 11.44
CA GLU A 31 4.67 3.87 12.16
C GLU A 31 6.15 3.78 12.58
N ASN A 32 7.08 4.14 11.68
CA ASN A 32 8.51 4.15 12.00
C ASN A 32 8.89 5.16 13.11
N MET A 33 8.16 6.27 13.25
CA MET A 33 8.39 7.23 14.33
C MET A 33 7.84 6.73 15.66
N ASP A 34 6.67 6.08 15.64
CA ASP A 34 6.05 5.52 16.84
C ASP A 34 6.93 4.41 17.43
N HIS A 35 7.49 3.53 16.59
CA HIS A 35 8.47 2.52 17.03
C HIS A 35 9.75 3.14 17.63
N GLN A 36 10.22 4.28 17.10
CA GLN A 36 11.38 4.98 17.68
C GLN A 36 11.05 5.63 19.03
N ALA A 37 9.85 6.19 19.17
CA ALA A 37 9.39 6.78 20.42
C ALA A 37 9.23 5.73 21.53
N GLU A 38 8.68 4.55 21.21
CA GLU A 38 8.52 3.45 22.15
C GLU A 38 9.86 2.83 22.58
N ALA A 39 10.82 2.71 21.65
CA ALA A 39 12.18 2.29 21.97
C ALA A 39 12.91 3.27 22.91
N GLN A 40 12.67 4.57 22.76
CA GLN A 40 13.24 5.60 23.63
C GLN A 40 12.55 5.64 25.01
N ALA A 41 11.23 5.46 25.07
CA ALA A 41 10.49 5.39 26.33
C ALA A 41 10.94 4.19 27.19
N SER A 42 11.12 3.03 26.57
CA SER A 42 11.61 1.80 27.23
C SER A 42 13.03 1.93 27.81
N THR A 43 13.82 2.91 27.34
CA THR A 43 15.19 3.16 27.83
C THR A 43 15.22 4.06 29.07
N ASN A 44 14.16 4.85 29.30
CA ASN A 44 14.10 5.83 30.40
C ASN A 44 13.54 5.27 31.71
N ASP A 45 13.02 4.03 31.71
CA ASP A 45 12.54 3.33 32.92
C ASP A 45 13.65 2.58 33.69
N ILE A 46 14.92 2.79 33.35
CA ILE A 46 16.05 2.31 34.16
C ILE A 46 16.30 3.34 35.28
N GLU A 47 15.72 3.11 36.46
CA GLU A 47 16.13 3.82 37.68
C GLU A 47 17.65 3.67 37.91
N PRO A 48 18.37 4.74 38.29
CA PRO A 48 19.80 4.65 38.60
C PRO A 48 19.98 4.09 40.01
N GLY A 49 20.16 2.77 40.13
CA GLY A 49 20.31 2.11 41.42
C GLY A 49 21.19 0.86 41.37
N GLU A 50 22.47 1.07 41.69
CA GLU A 50 23.44 0.10 42.23
C GLU A 50 24.10 -0.92 41.29
N ALA A 51 25.43 -0.75 41.16
CA ALA A 51 26.34 -1.71 40.56
C ALA A 51 26.78 -2.77 41.59
N SER A 52 26.51 -4.06 41.32
CA SER A 52 27.47 -5.16 41.57
C SER A 52 26.95 -6.52 41.11
N GLU A 53 27.75 -7.10 40.21
CA GLU A 53 28.13 -8.52 40.05
C GLU A 53 27.10 -9.67 40.04
N ALA A 54 27.22 -10.45 38.96
CA ALA A 54 26.98 -11.89 38.82
C ALA A 54 25.55 -12.44 39.05
N GLY A 55 24.90 -12.87 37.96
CA GLY A 55 23.72 -13.72 38.03
C GLY A 55 23.14 -14.01 36.66
N GLU A 56 23.18 -15.27 36.27
CA GLU A 56 22.82 -15.81 34.97
C GLU A 56 21.34 -15.61 34.58
N GLN A 57 21.14 -15.49 33.26
CA GLN A 57 20.04 -16.10 32.52
C GLN A 57 18.60 -15.67 32.86
N LYS A 58 18.12 -14.66 32.12
CA LYS A 58 16.71 -14.59 31.70
C LYS A 58 16.60 -14.45 30.20
N THR A 59 17.05 -15.49 29.50
CA THR A 59 16.55 -15.83 28.15
C THR A 59 15.04 -16.09 28.29
N LYS A 60 14.22 -15.05 28.11
CA LYS A 60 12.80 -15.23 27.85
C LYS A 60 12.61 -15.09 26.36
N ASN A 61 12.44 -16.24 25.71
CA ASN A 61 12.14 -16.42 24.29
C ASN A 61 10.84 -15.69 23.91
N THR A 62 10.89 -14.37 23.71
CA THR A 62 9.76 -13.56 23.22
C THR A 62 10.26 -12.32 22.46
N SER A 63 11.32 -12.47 21.64
CA SER A 63 11.89 -11.32 20.92
C SER A 63 11.99 -11.51 19.41
N GLU A 64 11.78 -12.71 18.88
CA GLU A 64 11.89 -12.96 17.43
C GLU A 64 10.56 -12.84 16.67
N SER A 65 9.40 -12.97 17.35
CA SER A 65 8.08 -12.88 16.69
C SER A 65 7.47 -11.49 16.70
N GLN A 66 7.85 -10.60 17.62
CA GLN A 66 7.29 -9.24 17.70
C GLN A 66 8.00 -8.26 16.75
N GLY A 67 9.31 -8.40 16.53
CA GLY A 67 10.06 -7.50 15.66
C GLY A 67 9.67 -7.58 14.17
N PHE A 68 9.15 -8.72 13.71
CA PHE A 68 8.64 -8.87 12.33
C PHE A 68 7.23 -8.34 12.15
N GLY A 69 6.39 -8.37 13.19
CA GLY A 69 5.04 -7.80 13.14
C GLY A 69 5.09 -6.27 13.06
N ASP A 70 5.86 -5.65 13.96
CA ASP A 70 6.01 -4.19 14.06
C ASP A 70 6.70 -3.60 12.81
N MET A 71 7.89 -4.07 12.45
CA MET A 71 8.56 -3.59 11.23
C MET A 71 7.85 -4.05 9.94
N GLY A 72 7.01 -5.08 10.03
CA GLY A 72 6.28 -5.64 8.90
C GLY A 72 5.37 -4.61 8.24
N GLU A 73 4.71 -3.76 9.04
CA GLU A 73 3.80 -2.73 8.56
C GLU A 73 4.55 -1.58 7.85
N VAL A 74 5.64 -1.10 8.45
CA VAL A 74 6.53 -0.09 7.85
C VAL A 74 7.06 -0.56 6.50
N VAL A 75 7.59 -1.80 6.43
CA VAL A 75 8.15 -2.37 5.20
C VAL A 75 7.06 -2.57 4.16
N PHE A 76 5.90 -3.10 4.56
CA PHE A 76 4.77 -3.33 3.67
C PHE A 76 4.29 -2.02 3.03
N PHE A 77 3.98 -1.01 3.83
CA PHE A 77 3.52 0.29 3.32
C PHE A 77 4.58 1.01 2.50
N SER A 78 5.87 0.89 2.87
CA SER A 78 6.97 1.44 2.08
C SER A 78 7.04 0.83 0.68
N ILE A 79 6.95 -0.50 0.57
CA ILE A 79 6.98 -1.21 -0.71
C ILE A 79 5.78 -0.82 -1.57
N ILE A 80 4.57 -0.78 -0.99
CA ILE A 80 3.36 -0.42 -1.72
C ILE A 80 3.43 1.05 -2.16
N GLY A 81 3.77 1.96 -1.26
CA GLY A 81 3.93 3.38 -1.54
C GLY A 81 4.93 3.64 -2.68
N ALA A 82 6.12 3.04 -2.58
CA ALA A 82 7.16 3.14 -3.60
C ALA A 82 6.77 2.49 -4.93
N SER A 83 5.88 1.50 -4.94
CA SER A 83 5.40 0.83 -6.16
C SER A 83 4.36 1.67 -6.92
N TYR A 84 3.47 2.35 -6.20
CA TYR A 84 2.37 3.11 -6.83
C TYR A 84 2.87 4.34 -7.61
N VAL A 85 3.93 5.00 -7.12
CA VAL A 85 4.53 6.19 -7.75
C VAL A 85 5.03 5.94 -9.20
N PRO A 86 5.94 4.98 -9.46
CA PRO A 86 6.43 4.72 -10.81
C PRO A 86 5.33 4.24 -11.75
N ILE A 87 4.32 3.51 -11.26
CA ILE A 87 3.17 3.08 -12.07
C ILE A 87 2.33 4.30 -12.49
N GLY A 88 2.05 5.23 -11.56
CA GLY A 88 1.36 6.49 -11.86
C GLY A 88 2.11 7.32 -12.91
N LEU A 89 3.43 7.47 -12.75
CA LEU A 89 4.29 8.15 -13.74
C LEU A 89 4.30 7.44 -15.10
N TRP A 90 4.22 6.11 -15.12
CA TRP A 90 4.16 5.33 -16.35
C TRP A 90 2.88 5.61 -17.16
N MET A 91 1.76 5.83 -16.50
CA MET A 91 0.48 6.21 -17.13
C MET A 91 0.56 7.57 -17.81
N LEU A 92 1.31 8.52 -17.24
CA LEU A 92 1.52 9.85 -17.81
C LEU A 92 2.42 9.80 -19.06
N LYS A 93 3.50 9.02 -19.03
CA LYS A 93 4.47 8.94 -20.14
C LYS A 93 3.91 8.28 -21.42
N LYS A 94 3.07 7.24 -21.30
CA LYS A 94 2.60 6.42 -22.45
C LYS A 94 1.28 6.88 -23.07
N LYS A 95 0.78 8.09 -22.73
CA LYS A 95 -0.43 8.72 -23.31
C LYS A 95 -1.61 7.76 -23.48
N ALA A 96 -2.30 7.40 -22.38
CA ALA A 96 -3.64 6.78 -22.31
C ALA A 96 -3.94 5.46 -23.09
N ILE A 97 -3.09 5.02 -24.02
CA ILE A 97 -3.41 3.96 -25.00
C ILE A 97 -2.82 2.60 -24.59
N SER A 98 -1.78 2.59 -23.75
CA SER A 98 -1.12 1.36 -23.31
C SER A 98 -1.92 0.64 -22.24
N LYS A 99 -2.36 -0.60 -22.50
CA LYS A 99 -3.10 -1.42 -21.53
C LYS A 99 -2.29 -1.82 -20.29
N LYS A 100 -0.96 -1.93 -20.44
CA LYS A 100 -0.07 -2.51 -19.42
C LYS A 100 -0.16 -1.84 -18.04
N PRO A 101 0.03 -0.51 -17.90
CA PRO A 101 -0.03 0.12 -16.58
C PRO A 101 -1.41 -0.04 -15.91
N TYR A 102 -2.48 -0.05 -16.70
CA TYR A 102 -3.83 -0.23 -16.17
C TYR A 102 -4.09 -1.65 -15.65
N VAL A 103 -3.55 -2.67 -16.33
CA VAL A 103 -3.63 -4.06 -15.86
C VAL A 103 -2.87 -4.22 -14.55
N VAL A 104 -1.66 -3.65 -14.45
CA VAL A 104 -0.84 -3.73 -13.24
C VAL A 104 -1.53 -3.02 -12.08
N ALA A 105 -2.06 -1.82 -12.29
CA ALA A 105 -2.81 -1.09 -11.25
C ALA A 105 -4.06 -1.87 -10.80
N LEU A 106 -4.83 -2.42 -11.74
CA LEU A 106 -6.02 -3.22 -11.42
C LEU A 106 -5.67 -4.44 -10.57
N ILE A 107 -4.71 -5.26 -11.02
CA ILE A 107 -4.33 -6.50 -10.32
C ILE A 107 -3.73 -6.16 -8.95
N GLY A 108 -2.83 -5.17 -8.89
CA GLY A 108 -2.18 -4.74 -7.66
C GLY A 108 -3.18 -4.25 -6.61
N SER A 109 -4.14 -3.39 -7.00
CA SER A 109 -5.16 -2.89 -6.08
C SER A 109 -6.14 -3.98 -5.64
N VAL A 110 -6.58 -4.87 -6.55
CA VAL A 110 -7.44 -6.00 -6.18
C VAL A 110 -6.72 -6.95 -5.21
N ALA A 111 -5.45 -7.25 -5.48
CA ALA A 111 -4.64 -8.11 -4.60
C ALA A 111 -4.49 -7.51 -3.21
N LEU A 112 -4.27 -6.19 -3.09
CA LEU A 112 -4.17 -5.51 -1.80
C LEU A 112 -5.50 -5.51 -1.03
N ILE A 113 -6.63 -5.28 -1.71
CA ILE A 113 -7.95 -5.37 -1.09
C ILE A 113 -8.20 -6.81 -0.59
N ALA A 114 -7.91 -7.82 -1.41
CA ALA A 114 -8.06 -9.22 -1.03
C ALA A 114 -7.14 -9.59 0.14
N PHE A 115 -5.90 -9.09 0.14
CA PHE A 115 -4.95 -9.29 1.22
C PHE A 115 -5.47 -8.69 2.53
N TYR A 116 -5.99 -7.46 2.50
CA TYR A 116 -6.62 -6.83 3.66
C TYR A 116 -7.79 -7.65 4.21
N VAL A 117 -8.67 -8.15 3.34
CA VAL A 117 -9.79 -9.00 3.79
C VAL A 117 -9.28 -10.30 4.41
N ALA A 118 -8.21 -10.89 3.85
CA ALA A 118 -7.61 -12.11 4.37
C ALA A 118 -6.96 -11.90 5.74
N THR A 119 -6.18 -10.82 5.93
CA THR A 119 -5.57 -10.51 7.24
C THR A 119 -6.65 -10.30 8.30
N ARG A 120 -7.78 -9.69 7.93
CA ARG A 120 -8.87 -9.45 8.87
C ARG A 120 -9.76 -10.67 9.16
N THR A 121 -9.89 -11.60 8.21
CA THR A 121 -10.66 -12.84 8.42
C THR A 121 -9.89 -13.86 9.25
N ILE A 122 -8.57 -13.93 9.08
CA ILE A 122 -7.72 -14.95 9.71
C ILE A 122 -7.07 -14.41 11.00
N ASN A 123 -7.30 -13.14 11.35
CA ASN A 123 -6.75 -12.48 12.54
C ASN A 123 -5.23 -12.68 12.64
N ILE A 124 -4.54 -12.48 11.51
CA ILE A 124 -3.09 -12.66 11.45
C ILE A 124 -2.45 -11.42 12.09
N PRO A 125 -1.79 -11.53 13.26
CA PRO A 125 -1.21 -10.40 13.99
C PRO A 125 0.12 -9.92 13.39
N MET A 126 0.30 -10.07 12.07
CA MET A 126 1.55 -9.70 11.37
C MET A 126 1.42 -8.42 10.56
N ILE A 127 0.19 -8.01 10.18
CA ILE A 127 -0.07 -6.77 9.45
C ILE A 127 -1.48 -6.28 9.83
N GLY A 128 -1.54 -5.24 10.67
CA GLY A 128 -2.77 -4.54 11.01
C GLY A 128 -3.62 -5.21 12.09
N ILE A 129 -3.29 -4.97 13.36
CA ILE A 129 -4.28 -4.80 14.43
C ILE A 129 -3.77 -3.73 15.41
N GLN A 130 -4.06 -2.46 15.13
CA GLN A 130 -4.64 -1.63 16.18
C GLN A 130 -6.16 -1.84 16.04
N ASP A 131 -6.83 -2.19 17.13
CA ASP A 131 -8.27 -2.54 17.15
C ASP A 131 -9.21 -1.42 16.68
N ASP A 132 -8.67 -0.24 16.40
CA ASP A 132 -9.39 0.88 15.83
C ASP A 132 -9.33 0.84 14.31
N ILE A 133 -10.49 1.02 13.65
CA ILE A 133 -10.50 1.30 12.21
C ILE A 133 -9.91 2.71 12.06
N GLY A 134 -8.59 2.78 11.98
CA GLY A 134 -7.91 4.02 11.69
C GLY A 134 -8.49 4.61 10.42
N THR A 135 -8.93 5.87 10.49
CA THR A 135 -9.25 6.71 9.33
C THR A 135 -8.33 6.49 8.12
N PRO A 136 -7.00 6.31 8.27
CA PRO A 136 -6.12 6.01 7.13
C PRO A 136 -6.39 4.68 6.41
N ASP A 137 -6.71 3.60 7.13
CA ASP A 137 -6.95 2.27 6.54
C ASP A 137 -8.22 2.26 5.67
N LEU A 138 -9.29 2.91 6.14
CA LEU A 138 -10.50 3.10 5.35
C LEU A 138 -10.24 3.97 4.11
N THR A 139 -9.48 5.06 4.28
CA THR A 139 -9.16 6.00 3.20
C THR A 139 -8.37 5.30 2.08
N ALA A 140 -7.36 4.50 2.45
CA ALA A 140 -6.55 3.76 1.50
C ALA A 140 -7.37 2.77 0.67
N LYS A 141 -8.34 2.09 1.29
CA LYS A 141 -9.25 1.16 0.60
C LYS A 141 -10.23 1.85 -0.34
N VAL A 142 -10.76 3.02 0.04
CA VAL A 142 -11.61 3.81 -0.86
C VAL A 142 -10.82 4.26 -2.09
N LEU A 143 -9.59 4.73 -1.90
CA LEU A 143 -8.68 5.09 -3.00
C LEU A 143 -8.38 3.88 -3.90
N GLN A 144 -8.08 2.72 -3.31
CA GLN A 144 -7.87 1.48 -4.08
C GLN A 144 -9.12 1.06 -4.86
N GLY A 145 -10.31 1.17 -4.27
CA GLY A 145 -11.59 0.92 -4.96
C GLY A 145 -11.79 1.84 -6.17
N ALA A 146 -11.46 3.13 -6.04
CA ALA A 146 -11.49 4.08 -7.14
C ALA A 146 -10.49 3.69 -8.25
N ILE A 147 -9.28 3.26 -7.88
CA ILE A 147 -8.24 2.80 -8.82
C ILE A 147 -8.72 1.57 -9.59
N VAL A 148 -9.36 0.60 -8.91
CA VAL A 148 -9.95 -0.58 -9.53
C VAL A 148 -11.03 -0.18 -10.54
N ALA A 149 -11.97 0.67 -10.15
CA ALA A 149 -13.08 1.10 -11.00
C ALA A 149 -12.59 1.83 -12.26
N VAL A 150 -11.69 2.82 -12.10
CA VAL A 150 -11.17 3.62 -13.21
C VAL A 150 -10.24 2.77 -14.11
N SER A 151 -9.45 1.86 -13.53
CA SER A 151 -8.63 0.93 -14.31
C SER A 151 -9.48 -0.01 -15.14
N ALA A 152 -10.51 -0.63 -14.56
CA ALA A 152 -11.43 -1.51 -15.27
C ALA A 152 -12.15 -0.78 -16.41
N TYR A 153 -12.63 0.45 -16.15
CA TYR A 153 -13.22 1.32 -17.18
C TYR A 153 -12.25 1.58 -18.34
N MET A 154 -10.98 1.90 -18.05
CA MET A 154 -9.96 2.11 -19.08
C MET A 154 -9.68 0.84 -19.88
N LEU A 155 -9.54 -0.32 -19.23
CA LEU A 155 -9.34 -1.60 -19.93
C LEU A 155 -10.51 -1.93 -20.86
N ALA A 156 -11.75 -1.82 -20.37
CA ALA A 156 -12.95 -2.09 -21.14
C ALA A 156 -13.03 -1.17 -22.36
N THR A 157 -12.69 0.10 -22.19
CA THR A 157 -12.65 1.10 -23.25
C THR A 157 -11.61 0.74 -24.31
N ILE A 158 -10.36 0.45 -23.93
CA ILE A 158 -9.30 0.09 -24.89
C ILE A 158 -9.62 -1.25 -25.57
N ALA A 159 -10.28 -2.19 -24.89
CA ALA A 159 -10.74 -3.44 -25.46
C ALA A 159 -11.79 -3.23 -26.56
N ARG A 160 -12.78 -2.35 -26.33
CA ARG A 160 -13.80 -1.98 -27.33
C ARG A 160 -13.17 -1.39 -28.59
N PHE A 161 -12.23 -0.46 -28.44
CA PHE A 161 -11.56 0.16 -29.58
C PHE A 161 -10.83 -0.83 -30.49
N ARG A 162 -10.07 -1.77 -29.91
CA ARG A 162 -9.36 -2.78 -30.69
C ARG A 162 -10.30 -3.76 -31.41
N LYS A 163 -11.49 -4.02 -30.85
CA LYS A 163 -12.48 -4.90 -31.47
C LYS A 163 -13.03 -4.27 -32.76
N THR A 164 -13.33 -2.97 -32.74
CA THR A 164 -13.79 -2.21 -33.91
C THR A 164 -12.72 -2.09 -34.99
N GLU A 165 -11.45 -1.90 -34.61
CA GLU A 165 -10.34 -1.83 -35.56
C GLU A 165 -10.15 -3.18 -36.28
N LYS A 166 -10.22 -4.30 -35.55
CA LYS A 166 -10.16 -5.64 -36.16
C LYS A 166 -11.33 -5.95 -37.11
N SER A 167 -12.53 -5.40 -36.85
CA SER A 167 -13.68 -5.64 -37.75
C SER A 167 -13.65 -4.80 -39.02
N LEU A 168 -12.93 -3.67 -39.02
CA LEU A 168 -12.77 -2.80 -40.20
C LEU A 168 -11.60 -3.24 -41.10
N SER A 169 -10.70 -4.09 -40.60
CA SER A 169 -9.54 -4.62 -41.33
C SER A 169 -9.80 -6.00 -41.96
N LYS A 170 -11.02 -6.54 -41.85
CA LYS A 170 -11.48 -7.78 -42.47
C LYS A 170 -12.41 -7.46 -43.61
#